data_AF-A0A1C6PKG3-F1
#
_entry.id   AF-A0A1C6PKG3-F1
#
_cell.length_a   1.000
_cell.length_b   1.000
_cell.length_c   1.000
_cell.angle_alpha   90.00
_cell.angle_beta   90.00
_cell.angle_gamma   90.00
#
_symmetry.space_group_name_H-M   'P 1'
#
loop_
_entity.id
_entity.type
_entity.pdbx_description
1 polymer ?
#
loop_
_entity_poly.entity_id
_entity_poly.type
_entity_poly.pdbx_seq_one_letter_code
_entity_poly.pdbx_strand_id
1 'polypeptide(L)'
;MAIALATVACSASLTLATASEAAAAGRAPQCVKVRKYFNKGHQRYVRLTNLCTQRTSCFTIVVPHHHDPRGRLPKGVTKDIRYGTTGAPRALYVKNVPC
;
A
#
# COMPACT_ATOMS: atom_id res chain seq x y z
N MET A 1 20.80 -66.30 29.45
CA MET A 1 20.69 -66.00 28.01
C MET A 1 19.65 -64.91 27.84
N ALA A 2 20.04 -63.79 27.25
CA ALA A 2 19.21 -62.60 27.04
C ALA A 2 18.84 -62.50 25.56
N ILE A 3 17.59 -62.12 25.25
CA ILE A 3 17.20 -61.62 23.94
C ILE A 3 16.31 -60.41 24.17
N ALA A 4 16.92 -59.22 24.06
CA ALA A 4 16.22 -57.95 24.06
C ALA A 4 15.67 -57.70 22.65
N LEU A 5 14.37 -57.50 22.52
CA LEU A 5 13.70 -57.11 21.27
C LEU A 5 13.75 -55.59 21.15
N ALA A 6 14.58 -55.10 20.23
CA ALA A 6 14.70 -53.68 19.90
C ALA A 6 13.49 -53.22 19.07
N THR A 7 12.73 -52.25 19.58
CA THR A 7 11.68 -51.55 18.84
C THR A 7 12.31 -50.43 18.02
N VAL A 8 12.24 -50.53 16.68
CA VAL A 8 12.71 -49.48 15.76
C VAL A 8 11.57 -48.48 15.57
N ALA A 9 11.70 -47.29 16.15
CA ALA A 9 10.83 -46.15 15.86
C ALA A 9 11.39 -45.36 14.67
N CYS A 10 10.71 -45.42 13.52
CA CYS A 10 11.09 -44.66 12.33
C CYS A 10 10.56 -43.23 12.43
N SER A 11 11.36 -42.31 12.97
CA SER A 11 11.04 -40.88 13.00
C SER A 11 11.47 -40.24 11.68
N ALA A 12 10.56 -40.16 10.72
CA ALA A 12 10.78 -39.37 9.51
C ALA A 12 10.68 -37.87 9.85
N SER A 13 11.80 -37.26 10.23
CA SER A 13 11.91 -35.81 10.32
C SER A 13 11.91 -35.21 8.92
N LEU A 14 10.73 -34.81 8.42
CA LEU A 14 10.62 -33.96 7.24
C LEU A 14 11.09 -32.55 7.61
N THR A 15 12.40 -32.32 7.53
CA THR A 15 12.99 -30.99 7.59
C THR A 15 12.74 -30.29 6.26
N LEU A 16 11.57 -29.65 6.14
CA LEU A 16 11.25 -28.81 4.98
C LEU A 16 11.96 -27.45 5.12
N ALA A 17 13.26 -27.44 4.87
CA ALA A 17 14.01 -26.21 4.66
C ALA A 17 14.12 -25.97 3.15
N THR A 18 13.41 -24.97 2.62
CA THR A 18 14.00 -23.75 2.02
C THR A 18 13.03 -23.01 1.11
N ALA A 19 12.98 -21.69 1.35
CA ALA A 19 12.75 -20.60 0.41
C ALA A 19 11.48 -20.61 -0.46
N SER A 20 10.49 -19.84 -0.02
CA SER A 20 9.50 -19.22 -0.91
C SER A 20 9.38 -17.72 -0.61
N GLU A 21 10.51 -17.02 -0.56
CA GLU A 21 10.55 -15.55 -0.62
C GLU A 21 10.92 -15.09 -2.03
N ALA A 22 10.26 -15.64 -3.06
CA ALA A 22 10.49 -15.27 -4.47
C ALA A 22 9.23 -14.72 -5.17
N ALA A 23 8.19 -14.34 -4.42
CA ALA A 23 6.99 -13.69 -4.97
C ALA A 23 6.68 -12.31 -4.36
N ALA A 24 7.52 -11.84 -3.43
CA ALA A 24 7.36 -10.56 -2.76
C ALA A 24 8.51 -9.60 -3.12
N ALA A 25 8.81 -9.43 -4.41
CA ALA A 25 9.39 -8.17 -4.87
C ALA A 25 8.38 -7.07 -4.50
N GLY A 26 8.53 -6.55 -3.28
CA GLY A 26 7.44 -6.04 -2.47
C GLY A 26 6.80 -4.84 -3.12
N ARG A 27 5.49 -4.93 -3.39
CA ARG A 27 4.72 -3.79 -3.86
C ARG A 27 4.99 -2.64 -2.88
N ALA A 28 5.56 -1.54 -3.40
CA ALA A 28 6.00 -0.43 -2.57
C ALA A 28 4.87 -0.02 -1.61
N PRO A 29 5.19 0.23 -0.31
CA PRO A 29 4.16 0.45 0.70
C PRO A 29 3.18 1.54 0.26
N GLN A 30 1.88 1.22 0.30
CA GLN A 30 0.81 2.15 -0.07
C GLN A 30 0.56 3.15 1.07
N CYS A 31 1.47 4.12 1.19
CA CYS A 31 1.56 5.06 2.31
C CYS A 31 0.47 6.14 2.30
N VAL A 32 0.19 6.71 1.13
CA VAL A 32 -0.81 7.76 0.95
C VAL A 32 -2.18 7.10 0.93
N LYS A 33 -3.02 7.48 1.90
CA LYS A 33 -4.40 7.02 2.03
C LYS A 33 -5.37 8.18 1.88
N VAL A 34 -6.45 7.90 1.16
CA VAL A 34 -7.60 8.80 1.06
C VAL A 34 -8.38 8.75 2.37
N ARG A 35 -8.62 9.91 2.97
CA ARG A 35 -9.49 10.05 4.14
C ARG A 35 -10.91 10.45 3.76
N LYS A 36 -11.04 11.43 2.86
CA LYS A 36 -12.35 11.85 2.33
C LYS A 36 -12.20 12.62 1.02
N TYR A 37 -13.20 12.49 0.16
CA TYR A 37 -13.44 13.43 -0.93
C TYR A 37 -14.47 14.46 -0.48
N PHE A 38 -14.27 15.72 -0.82
CA PHE A 38 -15.18 16.79 -0.44
C PHE A 38 -15.07 17.98 -1.41
N ASN A 39 -16.03 18.89 -1.35
CA ASN A 39 -16.02 20.14 -2.13
C ASN A 39 -15.83 21.34 -1.19
N LYS A 40 -15.19 22.40 -1.69
CA LYS A 40 -15.15 23.72 -1.06
C LYS A 40 -15.52 24.75 -2.13
N GLY A 41 -16.75 25.26 -2.08
CA GLY A 41 -17.34 26.00 -3.19
C GLY A 41 -17.33 25.17 -4.48
N HIS A 42 -16.94 25.78 -5.59
CA HIS A 42 -16.83 25.12 -6.91
C HIS A 42 -15.56 24.27 -7.09
N GLN A 43 -14.82 23.99 -6.02
CA GLN A 43 -13.55 23.26 -6.08
C GLN A 43 -13.68 21.89 -5.42
N ARG A 44 -13.09 20.87 -6.05
CA ARG A 44 -13.02 19.49 -5.53
C ARG A 44 -11.70 19.26 -4.82
N TYR A 45 -11.80 18.65 -3.65
CA TYR A 45 -10.68 18.32 -2.78
C TYR A 45 -10.70 16.86 -2.36
N VAL A 46 -9.50 16.32 -2.12
CA VAL A 46 -9.31 15.05 -1.43
C VAL A 46 -8.39 15.27 -0.24
N ARG A 47 -8.82 14.80 0.93
CA ARG A 47 -7.98 14.76 2.12
C ARG A 47 -7.12 13.50 2.07
N LEU A 48 -5.80 13.67 2.02
CA LEU A 48 -4.83 12.60 1.99
C LEU A 48 -4.03 12.59 3.28
N THR A 49 -3.71 11.41 3.78
CA THR A 49 -2.75 11.22 4.87
C THR A 49 -1.63 10.30 4.41
N ASN A 50 -0.38 10.68 4.67
CA ASN A 50 0.76 9.78 4.54
C ASN A 50 0.92 9.00 5.85
N LEU A 51 0.58 7.70 5.84
CA LEU A 51 0.70 6.83 7.00
C LEU A 51 2.12 6.30 7.21
N CYS A 52 3.00 6.44 6.22
CA CYS A 52 4.39 6.10 6.42
C CYS A 52 5.07 7.21 7.23
N THR A 53 5.46 6.87 8.45
CA THR A 53 6.04 7.79 9.43
C THR A 53 7.53 8.05 9.19
N GLN A 54 8.17 7.28 8.31
CA GLN A 54 9.61 7.36 8.06
C GLN A 54 9.99 8.05 6.74
N ARG A 55 9.05 8.21 5.80
CA ARG A 55 9.35 8.70 4.44
C ARG A 55 8.30 9.62 3.86
N THR A 56 8.75 10.57 3.05
CA THR A 56 7.88 11.30 2.11
C THR A 56 7.33 10.33 1.07
N SER A 57 6.07 10.49 0.69
CA SER A 57 5.41 9.64 -0.31
C SER A 57 4.82 10.46 -1.44
N CYS A 58 4.90 9.94 -2.65
CA CYS A 58 4.39 10.59 -3.86
C CYS A 58 3.09 9.94 -4.31
N PHE A 59 2.20 10.74 -4.87
CA PHE A 59 0.87 10.29 -5.28
C PHE A 59 0.45 10.90 -6.61
N THR A 60 -0.47 10.20 -7.27
CA THR A 60 -1.22 10.67 -8.44
C THR A 60 -2.71 10.49 -8.16
N ILE A 61 -3.51 11.55 -8.31
CA ILE A 61 -4.96 11.52 -8.18
C ILE A 61 -5.52 11.26 -9.58
N VAL A 62 -6.19 10.13 -9.77
CA VAL A 62 -6.67 9.71 -11.09
C VAL A 62 -8.05 10.32 -11.36
N VAL A 63 -8.15 11.18 -12.37
CA VAL A 63 -9.38 11.87 -12.75
C VAL A 63 -9.78 11.47 -14.18
N PRO A 64 -10.97 10.89 -14.40
CA PRO A 64 -11.39 10.45 -15.73
C PRO A 64 -11.35 11.59 -16.75
N HIS A 65 -10.76 11.33 -17.92
CA HIS A 65 -10.71 12.28 -19.05
C HIS A 65 -10.08 13.66 -18.74
N HIS A 66 -9.36 13.78 -17.64
CA HIS A 66 -8.67 15.01 -17.25
C HIS A 66 -7.22 14.73 -16.86
N HIS A 67 -6.44 15.79 -16.74
CA HIS A 67 -5.07 15.68 -16.24
C HIS A 67 -5.06 15.23 -14.77
N ASP A 68 -4.28 14.20 -14.46
CA ASP A 68 -4.11 13.66 -13.13
C ASP A 68 -3.22 14.54 -12.24
N PRO A 69 -3.73 15.17 -11.18
CA PRO A 69 -2.91 15.94 -10.25
C PRO A 69 -1.91 15.04 -9.51
N ARG A 70 -0.66 15.47 -9.45
CA ARG A 70 0.43 14.76 -8.77
C ARG A 70 0.95 15.58 -7.60
N GLY A 71 1.52 14.91 -6.61
CA GLY A 71 2.08 15.61 -5.47
C GLY A 71 2.92 14.74 -4.56
N ARG A 72 3.54 15.40 -3.59
CA ARG A 72 4.30 14.78 -2.50
C ARG A 72 3.63 15.09 -1.18
N LEU A 73 3.63 14.11 -0.27
CA LEU A 73 3.09 14.24 1.07
C LEU A 73 4.18 13.86 2.08
N PRO A 74 4.65 14.79 2.92
CA PRO A 74 5.66 14.49 3.93
C PRO A 74 5.19 13.42 4.90
N LYS A 75 6.14 12.81 5.62
CA LYS A 75 5.87 11.75 6.60
C LYS A 75 4.82 12.17 7.64
N GLY A 76 3.82 11.31 7.89
CA GLY A 76 2.77 11.56 8.89
C GLY A 76 1.80 12.71 8.58
N VAL A 77 1.98 13.44 7.46
CA VAL A 77 1.18 14.64 7.17
C VAL A 77 -0.19 14.27 6.61
N THR A 78 -1.21 15.00 7.07
CA THR A 78 -2.53 15.06 6.43
C THR A 78 -2.69 16.39 5.71
N LYS A 79 -3.10 16.34 4.43
CA LYS A 79 -3.30 17.55 3.61
C LYS A 79 -4.55 17.42 2.74
N ASP A 80 -5.24 18.55 2.58
CA ASP A 80 -6.33 18.70 1.63
C ASP A 80 -5.76 19.14 0.27
N ILE A 81 -5.89 18.30 -0.74
CA ILE A 81 -5.35 18.51 -2.08
C ILE A 81 -6.50 18.84 -3.04
N ARG A 82 -6.43 20.02 -3.68
CA ARG A 82 -7.34 20.38 -4.77
C ARG A 82 -6.99 19.54 -5.99
N TYR A 83 -8.00 18.91 -6.59
CA TYR A 83 -7.79 18.06 -7.78
C TYR A 83 -8.67 18.43 -8.98
N GLY A 84 -9.61 19.35 -8.82
CA GLY A 84 -10.47 19.78 -9.91
C GLY A 84 -11.53 20.76 -9.45
N THR A 85 -12.51 21.01 -10.31
CA THR A 85 -13.70 21.81 -10.03
C THR A 85 -14.94 20.92 -9.98
N THR A 86 -16.06 21.44 -9.46
CA THR A 86 -17.33 20.69 -9.41
C THR A 86 -17.89 20.36 -10.80
N GLY A 87 -17.46 21.08 -11.84
CA GLY A 87 -17.83 20.81 -13.24
C GLY A 87 -17.07 19.63 -13.88
N ALA A 88 -15.95 19.20 -13.27
CA ALA A 88 -15.23 18.00 -13.70
C ALA A 88 -15.74 16.75 -12.95
N PRO A 89 -15.54 15.54 -13.51
CA PRO A 89 -15.74 14.27 -12.82
C PRO A 89 -14.98 14.18 -11.49
N ARG A 90 -15.48 13.32 -10.60
CA ARG A 90 -14.75 12.97 -9.37
C ARG A 90 -13.54 12.10 -9.70
N ALA A 91 -12.51 12.20 -8.86
CA ALA A 91 -11.39 11.28 -8.92
C ALA A 91 -11.86 9.84 -8.66
N LEU A 92 -11.30 8.87 -9.39
CA LEU A 92 -11.59 7.45 -9.21
C LEU A 92 -10.85 6.90 -7.98
N TYR A 93 -9.54 7.16 -7.92
CA TYR A 93 -8.69 6.69 -6.84
C TYR A 93 -7.41 7.52 -6.76
N VAL A 94 -6.62 7.26 -5.72
CA VAL A 94 -5.28 7.84 -5.55
C VAL A 94 -4.26 6.72 -5.63
N LYS A 95 -3.33 6.85 -6.58
CA LYS A 95 -2.23 5.92 -6.80
C LYS A 95 -1.01 6.38 -6.01
N ASN A 96 -0.43 5.49 -5.20
CA ASN A 96 0.92 5.70 -4.67
C ASN A 96 1.92 5.44 -5.79
N VAL A 97 2.81 6.39 -6.00
CA VAL A 97 3.87 6.30 -7.01
C VAL A 97 5.22 6.51 -6.34
N PRO A 98 6.31 6.00 -6.94
CA PRO A 98 7.65 6.39 -6.53
C PRO A 98 7.78 7.92 -6.53
N CYS A 99 8.45 8.42 -5.49
CA CYS A 99 9.11 9.71 -5.58
C CYS A 99 10.41 9.52 -6.37
#